data_AF-A0A1J6QYG3-F1
#
_entry.id   AF-A0A1J6QYG3-F1
#
_cell.length_a   1.000
_cell.length_b   1.000
_cell.length_c   1.000
_cell.angle_alpha   90.00
_cell.angle_beta   90.00
_cell.angle_gamma   90.00
#
_symmetry.space_group_name_H-M   'P 1'
#
loop_
_entity.id
_entity.type
_entity.pdbx_description
1 polymer ?
#
loop_
_entity_poly.entity_id
_entity_poly.type
_entity_poly.pdbx_seq_one_letter_code
_entity_poly.pdbx_strand_id
1 'polypeptide(L)'
;MGYRCHIATHYEVKYTGGYFNNSENELLELLEKVELLDDTWMNEGHEEIEVSTETVLYLNLEDYDLNEDEKDFLKDLIKVAKTAPYAKNSGYIRLSWF
;
A
#
# COMPACT_ATOMS: atom_id res chain seq x y z
N MET A 1 -29.06 -19.33 13.16
CA MET A 1 -28.18 -18.63 14.12
C MET A 1 -27.81 -17.30 13.48
N GLY A 2 -28.00 -16.20 14.22
CA GLY A 2 -27.94 -14.84 13.68
C GLY A 2 -26.57 -14.20 13.87
N TYR A 3 -26.02 -13.65 12.79
CA TYR A 3 -24.87 -12.75 12.84
C TYR A 3 -25.35 -11.34 13.20
N ARG A 4 -24.75 -10.73 14.21
CA ARG A 4 -24.83 -9.28 14.47
C ARG A 4 -23.45 -8.74 14.74
N CYS A 5 -22.74 -8.49 13.64
CA CYS A 5 -21.46 -7.78 13.58
C CYS A 5 -21.73 -6.27 13.62
N HIS A 6 -21.00 -5.52 14.45
CA HIS A 6 -21.12 -4.07 14.56
C HIS A 6 -19.81 -3.40 15.02
N ILE A 7 -19.78 -2.07 14.77
CA ILE A 7 -18.88 -1.01 15.21
C ILE A 7 -17.65 -0.77 14.31
N ALA A 8 -17.86 0.10 13.34
CA ALA A 8 -16.92 1.15 12.97
C ALA A 8 -17.73 2.46 13.00
N THR A 9 -17.30 3.50 13.71
CA THR A 9 -18.11 4.73 13.83
C THR A 9 -17.55 5.95 13.11
N HIS A 10 -16.36 5.85 12.53
CA HIS A 10 -15.92 6.73 11.44
C HIS A 10 -14.69 6.15 10.74
N TYR A 11 -14.69 6.20 9.41
CA TYR A 11 -13.57 5.82 8.56
C TYR A 11 -13.58 6.76 7.34
N GLU A 12 -12.52 7.55 7.18
CA GLU A 12 -12.35 8.48 6.05
C GLU A 12 -11.06 8.11 5.32
N VAL A 13 -11.20 7.73 4.05
CA VAL A 13 -10.07 7.41 3.17
C VAL A 13 -10.01 8.45 2.08
N LYS A 14 -8.83 9.01 1.86
CA LYS A 14 -8.54 9.91 0.74
C LYS A 14 -7.49 9.25 -0.13
N TYR A 15 -7.86 8.99 -1.37
CA TYR A 15 -6.96 8.45 -2.37
C TYR A 15 -6.17 9.59 -3.02
N THR A 16 -4.90 9.35 -3.32
CA THR A 16 -4.13 10.17 -4.25
C THR A 16 -4.44 9.75 -5.69
N GLY A 17 -3.73 10.27 -6.69
CA GLY A 17 -3.93 9.86 -8.09
C GLY A 17 -3.77 8.35 -8.29
N GLY A 18 -4.33 7.80 -9.37
CA GLY A 18 -4.11 6.41 -9.75
C GLY A 18 -2.74 6.23 -10.41
N TYR A 19 -1.97 5.23 -9.99
CA TYR A 19 -0.62 4.95 -10.51
C TYR A 19 -0.59 3.76 -11.47
N PHE A 20 -1.41 2.72 -11.23
CA PHE A 20 -1.45 1.50 -12.03
C PHE A 20 -2.82 1.35 -12.69
N ASN A 21 -2.85 1.17 -14.02
CA ASN A 21 -4.09 0.95 -14.77
C ASN A 21 -4.34 -0.55 -14.98
N ASN A 22 -5.34 -1.11 -14.31
CA ASN A 22 -5.81 -2.50 -14.52
C ASN A 22 -4.73 -3.59 -14.41
N SER A 23 -3.62 -3.33 -13.69
CA SER A 23 -2.51 -4.27 -13.60
C SER A 23 -2.09 -4.45 -12.14
N GLU A 24 -2.80 -5.33 -11.44
CA GLU A 24 -2.37 -5.87 -10.14
C GLU A 24 -0.94 -6.43 -10.24
N ASN A 25 -0.65 -7.13 -11.34
CA ASN A 25 0.67 -7.70 -11.62
C ASN A 25 1.78 -6.64 -11.65
N GLU A 26 1.57 -5.47 -12.24
CA GLU A 26 2.57 -4.40 -12.25
C GLU A 26 2.92 -3.91 -10.84
N LEU A 27 1.93 -3.83 -9.95
CA LEU A 27 2.21 -3.50 -8.56
C LEU A 27 2.95 -4.65 -7.87
N LEU A 28 2.53 -5.90 -8.05
CA LEU A 28 3.18 -7.04 -7.42
C LEU A 28 4.65 -7.18 -7.88
N GLU A 29 4.91 -7.01 -9.17
CA GLU A 29 6.26 -6.99 -9.75
C GLU A 29 7.08 -5.83 -9.16
N LEU A 30 6.49 -4.64 -8.97
CA LEU A 30 7.17 -3.53 -8.31
C LEU A 30 7.47 -3.84 -6.85
N LEU A 31 6.52 -4.39 -6.10
CA LEU A 31 6.71 -4.77 -4.70
C LEU A 31 7.77 -5.86 -4.54
N GLU A 32 7.84 -6.82 -5.47
CA GLU A 32 8.88 -7.84 -5.50
C GLU A 32 10.24 -7.20 -5.78
N LYS A 33 10.30 -6.31 -6.77
CA LYS A 33 11.50 -5.58 -7.18
C LYS A 33 12.10 -4.74 -6.05
N VAL A 34 11.27 -4.19 -5.16
CA VAL A 34 11.72 -3.41 -4.00
C VAL A 34 11.69 -4.19 -2.68
N GLU A 35 11.62 -5.52 -2.76
CA GLU A 35 11.70 -6.43 -1.61
C GLU A 35 10.60 -6.19 -0.55
N LEU A 36 9.44 -5.65 -0.97
CA LEU A 36 8.27 -5.45 -0.11
C LEU A 36 7.26 -6.60 -0.18
N LEU A 37 7.29 -7.40 -1.27
CA LEU A 37 6.25 -8.40 -1.52
C LEU A 37 6.15 -9.46 -0.42
N ASP A 38 7.26 -9.86 0.19
CA ASP A 38 7.28 -10.90 1.23
C ASP A 38 6.55 -10.49 2.52
N ASP A 39 6.56 -9.19 2.84
CA ASP A 39 5.88 -8.61 4.01
C ASP A 39 4.45 -8.12 3.68
N THR A 40 3.98 -8.38 2.46
CA THR A 40 2.71 -7.87 1.96
C THR A 40 1.56 -8.83 2.27
N TRP A 41 0.49 -8.33 2.87
CA TRP A 41 -0.76 -9.07 3.03
C TRP A 41 -1.74 -8.70 1.90
N MET A 42 -2.55 -9.67 1.46
CA MET A 42 -3.57 -9.49 0.43
C MET A 42 -4.87 -10.21 0.82
N ASN A 43 -6.02 -9.59 0.55
CA ASN A 43 -7.32 -10.24 0.74
C ASN A 43 -7.61 -11.29 -0.35
N GLU A 44 -8.60 -12.17 -0.13
CA GLU A 44 -8.92 -13.26 -1.09
C GLU A 44 -9.32 -12.78 -2.49
N GLY A 45 -9.82 -11.54 -2.61
CA GLY A 45 -10.19 -10.92 -3.88
C GLY A 45 -9.07 -10.14 -4.56
N HIS A 46 -7.93 -9.98 -3.89
CA HIS A 46 -6.79 -9.15 -4.31
C HIS A 46 -7.13 -7.66 -4.53
N GLU A 47 -8.23 -7.21 -3.94
CA GLU A 47 -8.73 -5.82 -4.02
C GLU A 47 -8.10 -4.93 -2.94
N GLU A 48 -7.57 -5.54 -1.88
CA GLU A 48 -6.88 -4.86 -0.79
C GLU A 48 -5.53 -5.50 -0.53
N ILE A 49 -4.50 -4.68 -0.60
CA ILE A 49 -3.12 -5.03 -0.31
C ILE A 49 -2.64 -4.18 0.87
N GLU A 50 -1.96 -4.78 1.84
CA GLU A 50 -1.37 -4.08 2.97
C GLU A 50 0.14 -4.28 2.98
N VAL A 51 0.88 -3.17 2.92
CA VAL A 51 2.35 -3.15 3.00
C VAL A 51 2.80 -2.57 4.34
N SER A 52 3.89 -3.10 4.90
CA SER A 52 4.45 -2.63 6.16
C SER A 52 4.91 -1.17 6.07
N THR A 53 4.41 -0.32 6.97
CA THR A 53 4.86 1.07 7.08
C THR A 53 6.35 1.13 7.41
N GLU A 54 6.84 0.23 8.25
CA GLU A 54 8.25 0.18 8.64
C GLU A 54 9.15 -0.16 7.45
N THR A 55 8.84 -1.23 6.71
CA THR A 55 9.63 -1.69 5.56
C THR A 55 9.66 -0.61 4.47
N VAL A 56 8.52 0.05 4.20
CA VAL A 56 8.44 1.19 3.27
C VAL A 56 9.35 2.35 3.70
N LEU A 57 9.45 2.66 4.99
CA LEU A 57 10.29 3.76 5.49
C LEU A 57 11.80 3.50 5.35
N TYR A 58 12.20 2.22 5.31
CA TYR A 58 13.58 1.80 5.12
C TYR A 58 14.01 1.74 3.65
N LEU A 59 13.08 1.88 2.70
CA LEU A 59 13.40 1.90 1.29
C LEU A 59 14.33 3.06 0.92
N ASN A 60 15.42 2.71 0.23
CA ASN A 60 16.27 3.65 -0.47
C ASN A 60 16.07 3.49 -1.98
N LEU A 61 15.34 4.43 -2.60
CA LEU A 61 14.93 4.34 -4.00
C LEU A 61 16.10 4.36 -5.00
N GLU A 62 17.31 4.73 -4.57
CA GLU A 62 18.52 4.72 -5.42
C GLU A 62 19.10 3.31 -5.61
N ASP A 63 18.69 2.34 -4.78
CA ASP A 63 19.19 0.96 -4.84
C ASP A 63 18.47 0.12 -5.91
N TYR A 64 17.43 0.67 -6.54
CA TYR A 64 16.54 -0.03 -7.47
C TYR A 64 16.48 0.67 -8.84
N ASP A 65 16.43 -0.13 -9.92
CA ASP A 65 16.28 0.38 -11.29
C ASP A 65 14.83 0.75 -11.60
N LEU A 66 14.36 1.90 -11.10
CA LEU A 66 12.96 2.32 -11.17
C LEU A 66 12.67 3.24 -12.36
N ASN A 67 11.54 3.03 -13.03
CA ASN A 67 11.02 4.00 -13.99
C ASN A 67 10.41 5.24 -13.27
N GLU A 68 10.05 6.28 -14.02
CA GLU A 68 9.53 7.53 -13.43
C GLU A 68 8.23 7.32 -12.65
N ASP A 69 7.31 6.52 -13.19
CA ASP A 69 6.00 6.24 -12.57
C ASP A 69 6.14 5.41 -11.29
N GLU A 70 6.95 4.35 -11.31
CA GLU A 70 7.29 3.52 -10.14
C GLU A 70 7.93 4.38 -9.03
N LYS A 71 8.85 5.26 -9.42
CA LYS A 71 9.55 6.14 -8.49
C LYS A 71 8.60 7.15 -7.85
N ASP A 72 7.67 7.72 -8.61
CA ASP A 72 6.69 8.66 -8.09
C ASP A 72 5.66 7.97 -7.19
N PHE A 73 5.21 6.75 -7.55
CA PHE A 73 4.41 5.91 -6.66
C PHE A 73 5.11 5.65 -5.32
N LEU A 74 6.36 5.17 -5.34
CA LEU A 74 7.10 4.84 -4.11
C LEU A 74 7.40 6.08 -3.26
N LYS A 75 7.66 7.24 -3.87
CA LYS A 75 7.79 8.50 -3.12
C LYS A 75 6.50 8.86 -2.39
N ASP A 76 5.36 8.73 -3.05
CA ASP A 76 4.08 9.00 -2.42
C ASP A 76 3.74 7.96 -1.35
N LEU A 77 4.09 6.69 -1.56
CA LEU A 77 3.98 5.64 -0.56
C LEU A 77 4.81 5.96 0.70
N ILE A 78 6.07 6.35 0.53
CA ILE A 78 6.96 6.78 1.63
C ILE A 78 6.40 8.04 2.32
N LYS A 79 5.85 8.98 1.56
CA LYS A 79 5.24 10.19 2.11
C LYS A 79 4.02 9.85 2.96
N VAL A 80 3.16 8.94 2.49
CA VAL A 80 2.01 8.43 3.26
C VAL A 80 2.50 7.74 4.53
N ALA A 81 3.51 6.87 4.45
CA ALA A 81 4.14 6.23 5.61
C ALA A 81 4.58 7.25 6.68
N LYS A 82 5.18 8.37 6.24
CA LYS A 82 5.69 9.45 7.11
C LYS A 82 4.62 10.38 7.66
N THR A 83 3.48 10.54 6.99
CA THR A 83 2.55 11.66 7.26
C THR A 83 1.16 11.22 7.64
N ALA A 84 0.67 10.09 7.13
CA ALA A 84 -0.70 9.63 7.39
C ALA A 84 -0.83 9.08 8.82
N PRO A 85 -1.72 9.63 9.66
CA PRO A 85 -1.92 9.15 11.03
C PRO A 85 -2.31 7.67 11.10
N TYR A 86 -3.11 7.18 10.13
CA TYR A 86 -3.51 5.78 10.10
C TYR A 86 -2.30 4.86 9.87
N ALA A 87 -1.42 5.17 8.92
CA ALA A 87 -0.26 4.33 8.60
C ALA A 87 0.69 4.20 9.80
N LYS A 88 0.82 5.28 10.59
CA LYS A 88 1.59 5.30 11.84
C LYS A 88 0.96 4.47 12.96
N ASN A 89 -0.36 4.54 13.09
CA ASN A 89 -1.08 3.88 14.18
C ASN A 89 -1.31 2.39 13.90
N SER A 90 -1.57 2.04 12.64
CA SER A 90 -1.87 0.68 12.21
C SER A 90 -0.61 -0.13 11.89
N GLY A 91 0.50 0.54 11.54
CA GLY A 91 1.76 -0.11 11.16
C GLY A 91 1.79 -0.60 9.71
N TYR A 92 0.72 -0.40 8.94
CA TYR A 92 0.63 -0.76 7.53
C TYR A 92 -0.04 0.35 6.70
N ILE A 93 0.22 0.31 5.40
CA ILE A 93 -0.40 1.16 4.38
C ILE A 93 -1.28 0.27 3.52
N ARG A 94 -2.55 0.66 3.34
CA ARG A 94 -3.49 -0.09 2.50
C ARG A 94 -3.51 0.49 1.08
N LEU A 95 -3.36 -0.37 0.09
CA LEU A 95 -3.51 -0.12 -1.33
C LEU A 95 -4.81 -0.81 -1.79
N SER A 96 -5.64 -0.12 -2.57
CA SER A 96 -6.97 -0.62 -2.93
C SER A 96 -7.34 -0.27 -4.37
N TRP A 97 -8.04 -1.19 -5.04
CA TRP A 97 -8.61 -1.02 -6.38
C TRP A 97 -10.14 -0.88 -6.27
N PHE A 98 -10.75 -0.11 -7.19
CA PHE A 98 -12.20 0.14 -7.27
C PHE A 98 -12.65 0.38 -8.71
#